data_AF-A0A163UWB5-F1
#
_entry.id   AF-A0A163UWB5-F1
#
_cell.length_a   1.000
_cell.length_b   1.000
_cell.length_c   1.000
_cell.angle_alpha   90.00
_cell.angle_beta   90.00
_cell.angle_gamma   90.00
#
_symmetry.space_group_name_H-M   'P 1'
#
loop_
_entity.id
_entity.type
_entity.pdbx_description
1 polymer ?
#
loop_
_entity_poly.entity_id
_entity_poly.type
_entity_poly.pdbx_seq_one_letter_code
_entity_poly.pdbx_strand_id
1 'polypeptide(L)'
;MPTIRLKTLFLTAALFLAATCTQGAAQDVNGCVKTDAPNPPRVVYQCANGLVFEAEAAAEIAVENTPGQIRPGAVQLTEDAVLIEVEPDSGPFQILTPHAIAAVRGTIFVVDVKQEMTSVFVVRGRVAVSRPDGSDEVTLSEGEGVEVTGDDPLTVKTWPQDKADRLLARFAR
;
A
#
# COMPACT_ATOMS: atom_id res chain seq x y z
N MET A 1 -37.60 64.24 -43.67
CA MET A 1 -38.45 63.83 -42.52
C MET A 1 -37.93 62.51 -41.98
N PRO A 2 -37.88 62.34 -40.65
CA PRO A 2 -36.90 61.55 -39.89
C PRO A 2 -37.36 60.07 -39.71
N THR A 3 -36.65 59.08 -39.17
CA THR A 3 -35.77 58.97 -37.99
C THR A 3 -34.97 57.65 -38.05
N ILE A 4 -33.75 57.70 -37.54
CA ILE A 4 -32.84 56.60 -37.14
C ILE A 4 -33.48 55.69 -36.07
N ARG A 5 -33.15 54.38 -36.03
CA ARG A 5 -32.65 53.65 -34.82
C ARG A 5 -32.28 52.17 -35.07
N LEU A 6 -30.99 51.95 -34.84
CA LEU A 6 -30.23 50.73 -34.53
C LEU A 6 -30.95 49.74 -33.58
N LYS A 7 -30.83 48.44 -33.85
CA LYS A 7 -30.73 47.42 -32.79
C LYS A 7 -29.99 46.18 -33.29
N THR A 8 -28.68 46.21 -33.08
CA THR A 8 -27.79 45.07 -32.95
C THR A 8 -28.40 44.07 -31.96
N LEU A 9 -28.61 42.82 -32.36
CA LEU A 9 -28.87 41.74 -31.41
C LEU A 9 -27.77 40.69 -31.58
N PHE A 10 -26.81 40.77 -30.65
CA PHE A 10 -25.84 39.74 -30.34
C PHE A 10 -26.56 38.40 -30.14
N LEU A 11 -26.24 37.37 -30.93
CA LEU A 11 -26.45 35.99 -30.51
C LEU A 11 -25.14 35.48 -29.90
N THR A 12 -25.17 35.39 -28.58
CA THR A 12 -24.13 34.86 -27.69
C THR A 12 -23.84 33.40 -28.00
N ALA A 13 -22.56 33.09 -28.24
CA ALA A 13 -22.01 31.75 -28.22
C ALA A 13 -22.01 31.21 -26.78
N ALA A 14 -22.80 30.17 -26.50
CA ALA A 14 -22.74 29.43 -25.24
C ALA A 14 -21.90 28.18 -25.46
N LEU A 15 -20.59 28.30 -25.23
CA LEU A 15 -19.66 27.18 -25.20
C LEU A 15 -19.79 26.50 -23.82
N PHE A 16 -20.64 25.48 -23.71
CA PHE A 16 -20.71 24.62 -22.53
C PHE A 16 -19.45 23.73 -22.48
N LEU A 17 -18.42 24.15 -21.76
CA LEU A 17 -17.35 23.23 -21.31
C LEU A 17 -17.94 22.31 -20.25
N ALA A 18 -18.37 21.11 -20.65
CA ALA A 18 -18.63 20.03 -19.72
C ALA A 18 -17.28 19.55 -19.15
N ALA A 19 -16.94 20.06 -17.96
CA ALA A 19 -15.86 19.49 -17.15
C ALA A 19 -16.31 18.09 -16.71
N THR A 20 -15.93 17.07 -17.48
CA THR A 20 -16.06 15.68 -17.05
C THR A 20 -15.08 15.48 -15.91
N CYS A 21 -15.57 15.56 -14.67
CA CYS A 21 -14.89 14.99 -13.53
C CYS A 21 -14.71 13.50 -13.82
N THR A 22 -13.52 13.10 -14.27
CA THR A 22 -13.10 11.70 -14.28
C THR A 22 -13.03 11.27 -12.83
N GLN A 23 -14.13 10.68 -12.34
CA GLN A 23 -14.14 9.94 -11.09
C GLN A 23 -13.12 8.82 -11.27
N GLY A 24 -11.99 8.92 -10.58
CA GLY A 24 -11.01 7.85 -10.54
C GLY A 24 -11.72 6.59 -10.08
N ALA A 25 -11.58 5.50 -10.84
CA ALA A 25 -12.12 4.22 -10.44
C ALA A 25 -11.52 3.87 -9.07
N ALA A 26 -12.33 3.89 -8.02
CA ALA A 26 -11.95 3.27 -6.77
C ALA A 26 -11.65 1.81 -7.09
N GLN A 27 -10.37 1.41 -7.01
CA GLN A 27 -10.00 0.02 -7.17
C GLN A 27 -10.70 -0.76 -6.07
N ASP A 28 -11.70 -1.55 -6.47
CA ASP A 28 -12.45 -2.40 -5.57
C ASP A 28 -11.53 -3.55 -5.14
N VAL A 29 -11.08 -3.49 -3.89
CA VAL A 29 -10.30 -4.57 -3.28
C VAL A 29 -11.29 -5.46 -2.55
N ASN A 30 -11.40 -6.71 -2.98
CA ASN A 30 -12.45 -7.60 -2.52
C ASN A 30 -12.41 -7.76 -0.99
N GLY A 31 -13.53 -7.49 -0.34
CA GLY A 31 -13.69 -7.62 1.10
C GLY A 31 -13.01 -6.52 1.91
N CYS A 32 -12.53 -5.44 1.29
CA CYS A 32 -11.86 -4.34 1.96
C CYS A 32 -12.62 -3.02 1.85
N VAL A 33 -12.71 -2.30 2.97
CA VAL A 33 -13.15 -0.90 3.01
C VAL A 33 -11.92 -0.01 2.93
N LYS A 34 -11.84 0.81 1.89
CA LYS A 34 -10.75 1.77 1.66
C LYS A 34 -11.06 3.11 2.33
N THR A 35 -10.13 3.66 3.10
CA THR A 35 -10.25 4.97 3.74
C THR A 35 -8.96 5.77 3.57
N ASP A 36 -9.06 7.01 3.11
CA ASP A 36 -7.91 7.92 3.04
C ASP A 36 -7.59 8.49 4.42
N ALA A 37 -6.31 8.53 4.79
CA ALA A 37 -5.82 9.14 6.01
C ALA A 37 -4.76 10.20 5.66
N PRO A 38 -5.05 11.50 5.83
CA PRO A 38 -4.21 12.56 5.26
C PRO A 38 -2.94 12.91 6.04
N ASN A 39 -2.81 12.49 7.30
CA ASN A 39 -1.70 12.88 8.19
C ASN A 39 -1.16 11.67 8.98
N PRO A 40 0.03 11.14 8.64
CA PRO A 40 0.69 11.28 7.34
C PRO A 40 -0.18 10.71 6.19
N PRO A 41 0.02 11.15 4.95
CA PRO A 41 -0.81 10.76 3.81
C PRO A 41 -0.64 9.26 3.48
N ARG A 42 -1.72 8.51 3.66
CA ARG A 42 -1.79 7.07 3.45
C ARG A 42 -3.22 6.63 3.14
N VAL A 43 -3.36 5.38 2.73
CA VAL A 43 -4.62 4.71 2.49
C VAL A 43 -4.72 3.49 3.39
N VAL A 44 -5.79 3.39 4.15
CA VAL A 44 -6.09 2.24 5.01
C VAL A 44 -7.07 1.32 4.31
N TYR A 45 -6.70 0.05 4.21
CA TYR A 45 -7.53 -1.03 3.69
C TYR A 45 -7.95 -1.93 4.85
N GLN A 46 -9.19 -1.74 5.33
CA GLN A 46 -9.77 -2.58 6.36
C GLN A 46 -10.48 -3.76 5.70
N CYS A 47 -9.83 -4.93 5.69
CA CYS A 47 -10.34 -6.12 5.03
C CYS A 47 -11.11 -7.06 5.98
N ALA A 48 -11.90 -7.95 5.40
CA ALA A 48 -12.55 -9.03 6.13
C ALA A 48 -11.52 -9.91 6.85
N ASN A 49 -11.97 -10.66 7.87
CA ASN A 49 -11.18 -11.66 8.59
C ASN A 49 -9.86 -11.11 9.20
N GLY A 50 -9.89 -9.91 9.78
CA GLY A 50 -8.79 -9.39 10.58
C GLY A 50 -7.52 -9.00 9.82
N LEU A 51 -7.62 -8.75 8.51
CA LEU A 51 -6.52 -8.16 7.72
C LEU A 51 -6.70 -6.65 7.62
N VAL A 52 -5.67 -5.90 7.98
CA VAL A 52 -5.53 -4.48 7.69
C VAL A 52 -4.19 -4.27 7.00
N PHE A 53 -4.18 -3.43 5.97
CA PHE A 53 -2.92 -2.87 5.49
C PHE A 53 -3.06 -1.37 5.24
N GLU A 54 -2.08 -0.61 5.71
CA GLU A 54 -1.96 0.82 5.53
C GLU A 54 -0.84 1.05 4.52
N ALA A 55 -1.17 1.56 3.32
CA ALA A 55 -0.20 1.88 2.29
C ALA A 55 0.06 3.38 2.28
N GLU A 56 1.32 3.82 2.18
CA GLU A 56 1.61 5.23 1.96
C GLU A 56 0.91 5.75 0.70
N ALA A 57 0.58 7.05 0.65
CA ALA A 57 -0.16 7.59 -0.47
C ALA A 57 0.59 7.49 -1.82
N ALA A 58 1.92 7.38 -1.78
CA ALA A 58 2.77 7.18 -2.95
C ALA A 58 3.07 5.70 -3.23
N ALA A 59 2.65 4.77 -2.35
CA ALA A 59 2.89 3.35 -2.53
C ALA A 59 2.20 2.78 -3.76
N GLU A 60 2.99 2.08 -4.57
CA GLU A 60 2.51 1.35 -5.73
C GLU A 60 2.16 -0.08 -5.31
N ILE A 61 0.85 -0.34 -5.17
CA ILE A 61 0.32 -1.65 -4.81
C ILE A 61 -0.56 -2.24 -5.91
N ALA A 62 -0.46 -3.57 -6.07
CA ALA A 62 -1.43 -4.35 -6.81
C ALA A 62 -1.98 -5.47 -5.92
N VAL A 63 -3.31 -5.54 -5.83
CA VAL A 63 -3.98 -6.53 -4.99
C VAL A 63 -4.57 -7.63 -5.86
N GLU A 64 -4.11 -8.86 -5.66
CA GLU A 64 -4.63 -10.03 -6.37
C GLU A 64 -5.88 -10.57 -5.67
N ASN A 65 -7.03 -10.39 -6.32
CA ASN A 65 -8.29 -10.94 -5.86
C ASN A 65 -8.44 -12.38 -6.40
N THR A 66 -8.36 -13.37 -5.51
CA THR A 66 -8.62 -14.77 -5.89
C THR A 66 -10.12 -15.09 -5.76
N PRO A 67 -10.77 -15.67 -6.79
CA PRO A 67 -12.18 -16.08 -6.70
C PRO A 67 -12.44 -17.02 -5.52
N GLY A 68 -13.51 -16.76 -4.77
CA GLY A 68 -13.88 -17.54 -3.59
C GLY A 68 -13.13 -17.17 -2.31
N GLN A 69 -12.15 -16.26 -2.37
CA GLN A 69 -11.58 -15.66 -1.16
C GLN A 69 -12.40 -14.44 -0.72
N ILE A 70 -12.55 -14.31 0.60
CA ILE A 70 -13.26 -13.19 1.25
C ILE A 70 -12.37 -11.96 1.48
N ARG A 71 -11.05 -12.12 1.29
CA ARG A 71 -10.03 -11.08 1.39
C ARG A 71 -8.84 -11.44 0.49
N PRO A 72 -7.95 -10.50 0.17
CA PRO A 72 -6.72 -10.81 -0.55
C PRO A 72 -5.81 -11.77 0.22
N GLY A 73 -5.22 -12.73 -0.49
CA GLY A 73 -4.17 -13.61 0.06
C GLY A 73 -2.77 -13.00 -0.02
N ALA A 74 -2.56 -12.06 -0.94
CA ALA A 74 -1.30 -11.36 -1.12
C ALA A 74 -1.52 -9.93 -1.64
N VAL A 75 -0.53 -9.08 -1.42
CA VAL A 75 -0.41 -7.76 -2.05
C VAL A 75 0.98 -7.65 -2.67
N GLN A 76 1.03 -7.23 -3.93
CA GLN A 76 2.28 -6.84 -4.58
C GLN A 76 2.58 -5.38 -4.22
N LEU A 77 3.83 -5.10 -3.85
CA LEU A 77 4.34 -3.77 -3.52
C LEU A 77 5.61 -3.53 -4.34
N THR A 78 5.61 -2.49 -5.17
CA THR A 78 6.75 -2.15 -6.04
C THR A 78 7.48 -0.88 -5.63
N GLU A 79 6.84 0.00 -4.86
CA GLU A 79 7.43 1.27 -4.41
C GLU A 79 6.81 1.71 -3.07
N ASP A 80 7.62 2.39 -2.24
CA ASP A 80 7.30 2.89 -0.90
C ASP A 80 6.90 1.78 0.08
N ALA A 81 6.21 2.15 1.18
CA ALA A 81 5.94 1.25 2.28
C ALA A 81 4.46 0.95 2.54
N VAL A 82 4.26 -0.24 3.09
CA VAL A 82 2.99 -0.72 3.63
C VAL A 82 3.21 -1.26 5.03
N LEU A 83 2.37 -0.85 5.97
CA LEU A 83 2.21 -1.50 7.27
C LEU A 83 1.07 -2.51 7.18
N ILE A 84 1.30 -3.72 7.68
CA ILE A 84 0.34 -4.82 7.63
C ILE A 84 0.06 -5.27 9.04
N GLU A 85 -1.23 -5.42 9.35
CA GLU A 85 -1.73 -6.05 10.56
C GLU A 85 -2.57 -7.27 10.16
N VAL A 86 -2.18 -8.45 10.64
CA VAL A 86 -2.94 -9.69 10.50
C VAL A 86 -3.30 -10.16 11.90
N GLU A 87 -4.58 -10.31 12.20
CA GLU A 87 -5.03 -10.93 13.45
C GLU A 87 -4.62 -12.42 13.50
N PRO A 88 -4.43 -12.98 14.71
CA PRO A 88 -4.31 -14.42 14.86
C PRO A 88 -5.48 -15.16 14.21
N ASP A 89 -5.23 -16.34 13.66
CA ASP A 89 -6.24 -17.21 13.03
C ASP A 89 -6.92 -16.65 11.76
N SER A 90 -6.53 -15.46 11.28
CA SER A 90 -6.97 -14.85 10.01
C SER A 90 -6.54 -15.59 8.74
N GLY A 91 -5.75 -16.66 8.86
CA GLY A 91 -5.13 -17.38 7.75
C GLY A 91 -3.82 -16.74 7.25
N PRO A 92 -3.15 -17.36 6.27
CA PRO A 92 -1.90 -16.85 5.73
C PRO A 92 -2.09 -15.53 4.97
N PHE A 93 -1.03 -14.74 4.89
CA PHE A 93 -0.96 -13.55 4.05
C PHE A 93 0.49 -13.30 3.61
N GLN A 94 0.67 -12.67 2.45
CA GLN A 94 1.99 -12.38 1.89
C GLN A 94 2.08 -10.96 1.32
N ILE A 95 3.26 -10.36 1.43
CA ILE A 95 3.67 -9.23 0.61
C ILE A 95 4.70 -9.72 -0.39
N LEU A 96 4.43 -9.46 -1.66
CA LEU A 96 5.32 -9.77 -2.78
C LEU A 96 6.00 -8.47 -3.21
N THR A 97 7.32 -8.48 -3.30
CA THR A 97 8.10 -7.34 -3.78
C THR A 97 9.07 -7.79 -4.87
N PRO A 98 9.68 -6.87 -5.63
CA PRO A 98 10.72 -7.24 -6.59
C PRO A 98 11.89 -8.02 -5.98
N HIS A 99 12.19 -7.79 -4.71
CA HIS A 99 13.40 -8.31 -4.06
C HIS A 99 13.13 -9.42 -3.04
N ALA A 100 11.89 -9.56 -2.55
CA ALA A 100 11.58 -10.48 -1.46
C ALA A 100 10.10 -10.88 -1.40
N ILE A 101 9.84 -12.01 -0.74
CA ILE A 101 8.52 -12.44 -0.28
C ILE A 101 8.52 -12.35 1.25
N ALA A 102 7.54 -11.64 1.82
CA ALA A 102 7.30 -11.62 3.26
C ALA A 102 5.99 -12.33 3.60
N ALA A 103 6.06 -13.47 4.30
CA ALA A 103 4.94 -14.33 4.63
C ALA A 103 4.64 -14.36 6.12
N VAL A 104 3.36 -14.27 6.48
CA VAL A 104 2.94 -14.11 7.88
C VAL A 104 1.71 -14.91 8.27
N ARG A 105 1.57 -15.08 9.59
CA ARG A 105 0.34 -15.42 10.30
C ARG A 105 0.29 -14.57 11.59
N GLY A 106 -0.79 -13.84 11.84
CA GLY A 106 -1.00 -13.17 13.14
C GLY A 106 0.04 -12.10 13.52
N THR A 107 0.50 -11.28 12.58
CA THR A 107 1.70 -10.43 12.72
C THR A 107 1.41 -8.97 12.39
N ILE A 108 2.14 -8.05 13.01
CA ILE A 108 2.21 -6.64 12.63
C ILE A 108 3.64 -6.37 12.14
N PHE A 109 3.76 -5.90 10.90
CA PHE A 109 5.06 -5.67 10.27
C PHE A 109 4.96 -4.60 9.19
N VAL A 110 6.10 -4.07 8.79
CA VAL A 110 6.22 -3.07 7.71
C VAL A 110 7.12 -3.64 6.63
N VAL A 111 6.74 -3.41 5.38
CA VAL A 111 7.56 -3.64 4.19
C VAL A 111 7.80 -2.30 3.52
N ASP A 112 9.05 -1.95 3.23
CA ASP A 112 9.46 -0.72 2.54
C ASP A 112 10.28 -1.09 1.31
N VAL A 113 9.80 -0.70 0.13
CA VAL A 113 10.45 -1.00 -1.15
C VAL A 113 11.13 0.26 -1.69
N LYS A 114 12.41 0.09 -1.99
CA LYS A 114 13.22 1.04 -2.76
C LYS A 114 13.70 0.35 -4.02
N GLN A 115 14.25 1.14 -4.93
CA GLN A 115 14.66 0.69 -6.26
C GLN A 115 15.44 -0.64 -6.26
N GLU A 116 16.37 -0.84 -5.33
CA GLU A 116 17.27 -2.01 -5.28
C GLU A 116 17.16 -2.80 -3.97
N MET A 117 16.15 -2.51 -3.14
CA MET A 117 16.06 -3.07 -1.79
C MET A 117 14.62 -3.22 -1.32
N THR A 118 14.32 -4.36 -0.68
CA THR A 118 13.15 -4.50 0.19
C THR A 118 13.60 -4.57 1.64
N SER A 119 13.07 -3.68 2.48
CA SER A 119 13.26 -3.75 3.93
C SER A 119 12.01 -4.32 4.58
N VAL A 120 12.17 -5.27 5.50
CA VAL A 120 11.08 -5.83 6.31
C VAL A 120 11.40 -5.62 7.77
N PHE A 121 10.46 -5.09 8.54
CA PHE A 121 10.59 -4.85 9.97
C PHE A 121 9.38 -5.38 10.74
N VAL A 122 9.61 -6.08 11.85
CA VAL A 122 8.54 -6.71 12.63
C VAL A 122 8.24 -5.90 13.87
N VAL A 123 6.99 -5.45 13.98
CA VAL A 123 6.48 -4.76 15.17
C VAL A 123 5.99 -5.77 16.21
N ARG A 124 5.33 -6.85 15.77
CA ARG A 124 4.82 -7.90 16.64
C ARG A 124 4.64 -9.20 15.86
N GLY A 125 5.02 -10.33 16.43
CA GLY A 125 4.80 -11.64 15.83
C GLY A 125 6.04 -12.15 15.10
N ARG A 126 5.85 -12.87 13.98
CA ARG A 126 6.95 -13.46 13.21
C ARG A 126 6.68 -13.36 11.72
N VAL A 127 7.71 -12.97 10.97
CA VAL A 127 7.66 -12.88 9.51
C VAL A 127 8.71 -13.82 8.93
N ALA A 128 8.30 -14.70 8.02
CA ALA A 128 9.24 -15.41 7.16
C ALA A 128 9.54 -14.51 5.95
N VAL A 129 10.82 -14.26 5.68
CA VAL A 129 11.28 -13.46 4.54
C VAL A 129 12.20 -14.31 3.68
N SER A 130 11.90 -14.40 2.40
CA SER A 130 12.68 -15.16 1.41
C SER A 130 12.90 -14.34 0.14
N ARG A 131 13.72 -14.87 -0.76
CA ARG A 131 13.89 -14.35 -2.13
C ARG A 131 12.60 -14.50 -2.95
N PRO A 132 12.48 -13.81 -4.10
CA PRO A 132 11.31 -13.92 -4.96
C PRO A 132 11.07 -15.34 -5.50
N ASP A 133 12.11 -16.17 -5.60
CA ASP A 133 12.03 -17.58 -6.00
C ASP A 133 11.78 -18.54 -4.82
N GLY A 134 11.66 -18.00 -3.60
CA GLY A 134 11.47 -18.75 -2.35
C GLY A 134 12.75 -19.29 -1.72
N SER A 135 13.93 -18.99 -2.26
CA SER A 135 15.22 -19.37 -1.68
C SER A 135 15.61 -18.48 -0.49
N ASP A 136 16.65 -18.90 0.25
CA ASP A 136 17.28 -18.16 1.35
C ASP A 136 16.32 -17.59 2.40
N GLU A 137 15.39 -18.40 2.90
CA GLU A 137 14.41 -17.96 3.91
C GLU A 137 15.05 -17.70 5.28
N VAL A 138 14.68 -16.57 5.90
CA VAL A 138 14.96 -16.23 7.29
C VAL A 138 13.67 -15.89 8.03
N THR A 139 13.62 -16.13 9.34
CA THR A 139 12.49 -15.74 10.18
C THR A 139 12.89 -14.56 11.07
N LEU A 140 12.09 -13.50 11.02
CA LEU A 140 12.19 -12.32 11.87
C LEU A 140 11.24 -12.43 13.06
N SER A 141 11.66 -11.92 14.20
CA SER A 141 10.85 -11.72 15.42
C SER A 141 10.67 -10.23 15.71
N GLU A 142 9.85 -9.90 16.69
CA GLU A 142 9.63 -8.53 17.16
C GLU A 142 10.92 -7.73 17.36
N GLY A 143 10.96 -6.50 16.81
CA GLY A 143 12.11 -5.61 16.84
C GLY A 143 13.21 -5.95 15.84
N GLU A 144 13.09 -7.07 15.12
CA GLU A 144 14.03 -7.47 14.08
C GLU A 144 13.59 -6.98 12.70
N GLY A 145 14.57 -6.80 11.84
CA GLY A 145 14.35 -6.57 10.43
C GLY A 145 15.48 -7.10 9.56
N VAL A 146 15.21 -7.16 8.27
CA VAL A 146 16.15 -7.56 7.22
C VAL A 146 16.07 -6.58 6.07
N GLU A 147 17.20 -6.38 5.41
CA GLU A 147 17.31 -5.64 4.16
C GLU A 147 17.70 -6.66 3.09
N VAL A 148 16.84 -6.82 2.08
CA VAL A 148 17.02 -7.76 0.99
C VAL A 148 17.48 -7.00 -0.24
N THR A 149 18.72 -7.25 -0.65
CA THR A 149 19.41 -6.57 -1.76
C THR A 149 20.19 -7.59 -2.58
N GLY A 150 20.08 -7.52 -3.92
CA GLY A 150 20.83 -8.40 -4.83
C GLY A 150 20.86 -9.86 -4.38
N ASP A 151 22.05 -10.46 -4.40
CA ASP A 151 22.29 -11.85 -3.98
C ASP A 151 22.96 -11.96 -2.59
N ASP A 152 23.07 -10.86 -1.84
CA ASP A 152 23.76 -10.85 -0.54
C ASP A 152 23.01 -11.67 0.51
N PRO A 153 23.69 -12.47 1.36
CA PRO A 153 23.02 -13.30 2.36
C PRO A 153 22.04 -12.52 3.25
N LEU A 154 20.84 -13.08 3.44
CA LEU A 154 19.83 -12.45 4.29
C LEU A 154 20.30 -12.43 5.75
N THR A 155 20.54 -11.22 6.27
CA THR A 155 21.07 -11.02 7.62
C THR A 155 20.02 -10.37 8.51
N VAL A 156 19.46 -11.17 9.43
CA VAL A 156 18.53 -10.69 10.46
C VAL A 156 19.27 -9.81 11.46
N LYS A 157 18.71 -8.64 11.77
CA LYS A 157 19.26 -7.71 12.76
C LYS A 157 18.14 -7.16 13.63
N THR A 158 18.39 -7.01 14.92
CA THR A 158 17.61 -6.08 15.75
C THR A 158 17.82 -4.68 15.25
N TRP A 159 16.75 -3.98 14.88
CA TRP A 159 16.87 -2.62 14.38
C TRP A 159 17.02 -1.62 15.53
N PRO A 160 17.89 -0.61 15.38
CA PRO A 160 17.92 0.51 16.32
C PRO A 160 16.55 1.17 16.44
N GLN A 161 16.17 1.57 17.65
CA GLN A 161 14.85 2.14 17.94
C GLN A 161 14.54 3.37 17.07
N ASP A 162 15.52 4.25 16.88
CA ASP A 162 15.36 5.45 16.06
C ASP A 162 15.06 5.13 14.58
N LYS A 163 15.59 4.01 14.07
CA LYS A 163 15.28 3.52 12.71
C LYS A 163 13.85 3.01 12.64
N ALA A 164 13.43 2.22 13.63
CA ALA A 164 12.07 1.70 13.72
C ALA A 164 11.05 2.85 13.83
N ASP A 165 11.28 3.81 14.74
CA ASP A 165 10.40 4.95 14.97
C ASP A 165 10.23 5.81 13.71
N ARG A 166 11.30 6.05 12.95
CA ARG A 166 11.20 6.78 11.66
C ARG A 166 10.35 6.06 10.63
N LEU A 167 10.44 4.73 10.58
CA LEU A 167 9.62 3.92 9.68
C LEU A 167 8.15 3.93 10.11
N LEU A 168 7.88 3.76 11.41
CA LEU A 168 6.53 3.71 11.98
C LEU A 168 5.82 5.06 11.96
N ALA A 169 6.56 6.16 12.07
CA ALA A 169 6.01 7.50 11.95
C ALA A 169 5.30 7.76 10.59
N ARG A 170 5.70 7.04 9.52
CA ARG A 170 5.03 7.06 8.20
C ARG A 170 3.58 6.53 8.25
N PHE A 171 3.22 5.83 9.32
CA PHE A 171 1.90 5.22 9.56
C PHE A 171 1.20 5.77 10.83
N ALA A 172 1.66 6.90 11.37
CA ALA A 172 1.21 7.44 12.66
C ALA A 172 1.29 6.42 13.80
N ARG A 173 2.38 5.64 13.83
CA ARG A 173 2.73 4.70 14.90
C ARG A 173 4.02 5.11 15.58
#